data_AF-A0A6N0DQR4-F1
#
_entry.id   AF-A0A6N0DQR4-F1
#
_cell.length_a   1.000
_cell.length_b   1.000
_cell.length_c   1.000
_cell.angle_alpha   90.00
_cell.angle_beta   90.00
_cell.angle_gamma   90.00
#
_symmetry.space_group_name_H-M   'P 1'
#
loop_
_entity.id
_entity.type
_entity.pdbx_description
1 polymer ?
#
loop_
_entity_poly.entity_id
_entity_poly.type
_entity_poly.pdbx_seq_one_letter_code
_entity_poly.pdbx_strand_id
1 'polypeptide(L)'
;MADTQRERCDPDFFALLTGSYARLVGRPLVAPGQGPAWLYDAAPFAVLAHDTQADPHFVYANKAAQRCFEYGWEEIVGLPSRLSAEPQERAERQRLLDAVTQDGFVTGYRGVRIAKSGRRFFIEDGLIWQLFDEAGIYRGQAATFSTWRDV
;
A
#
# COMPACT_ATOMS: atom_id res chain seq x y z
N MET A 1 -21.44 5.32 -9.74
CA MET A 1 -20.39 6.35 -9.87
C MET A 1 -20.14 7.14 -8.58
N ALA A 2 -21.15 7.47 -7.76
CA ALA A 2 -20.95 8.17 -6.48
C ALA A 2 -20.29 7.31 -5.38
N ASP A 3 -20.57 6.00 -5.33
CA ASP A 3 -19.98 5.08 -4.34
C ASP A 3 -18.46 4.97 -4.46
N THR A 4 -17.95 4.85 -5.68
CA THR A 4 -16.52 4.61 -5.89
C THR A 4 -15.65 5.81 -5.51
N GLN A 5 -16.18 7.04 -5.61
CA GLN A 5 -15.46 8.24 -5.17
C GLN A 5 -15.35 8.27 -3.63
N ARG A 6 -16.39 7.80 -2.93
CA ARG A 6 -16.41 7.70 -1.47
C ARG A 6 -15.43 6.66 -0.98
N GLU A 7 -15.28 5.54 -1.67
CA GLU A 7 -14.29 4.49 -1.36
C GLU A 7 -12.83 4.97 -1.57
N ARG A 8 -12.57 5.71 -2.66
CA ARG A 8 -11.24 6.23 -3.00
C ARG A 8 -10.74 7.30 -2.03
N CYS A 9 -11.68 8.07 -1.48
CA CYS A 9 -11.39 9.24 -0.66
C CYS A 9 -12.04 9.14 0.72
N ASP A 10 -12.24 7.92 1.23
CA ASP A 10 -12.88 7.67 2.51
C ASP A 10 -12.07 8.31 3.66
N PRO A 11 -12.64 9.29 4.39
CA PRO A 11 -11.97 9.91 5.53
C PRO A 11 -11.60 8.92 6.64
N ASP A 12 -12.42 7.89 6.89
CA ASP A 12 -12.18 6.93 7.96
C ASP A 12 -11.00 6.02 7.60
N PHE A 13 -10.97 5.54 6.36
CA PHE A 13 -9.84 4.76 5.85
C PHE A 13 -8.56 5.60 5.80
N PHE A 14 -8.65 6.87 5.41
CA PHE A 14 -7.51 7.79 5.43
C PHE A 14 -6.97 7.99 6.84
N ALA A 15 -7.84 8.16 7.84
CA ALA A 15 -7.43 8.28 9.25
C ALA A 15 -6.78 6.98 9.76
N LEU A 16 -7.33 5.82 9.42
CA LEU A 16 -6.71 4.51 9.71
C LEU A 16 -5.31 4.41 9.11
N LEU A 17 -5.17 4.73 7.82
CA LEU A 17 -3.94 4.59 7.06
C LEU A 17 -2.83 5.52 7.56
N THR A 18 -3.15 6.81 7.67
CA THR A 18 -2.18 7.84 8.09
C THR A 18 -1.91 7.80 9.60
N GLY A 19 -2.93 7.51 10.41
CA GLY A 19 -2.80 7.38 11.87
C GLY A 19 -1.95 6.18 12.27
N SER A 20 -2.15 5.01 11.63
CA SER A 20 -1.30 3.83 11.87
C SER A 20 0.14 4.11 11.47
N TYR A 21 0.36 4.73 10.31
CA TYR A 21 1.69 5.11 9.85
C TYR A 21 2.38 6.03 10.85
N ALA A 22 1.71 7.09 11.31
CA ALA A 22 2.29 8.04 12.24
C ALA A 22 2.68 7.40 13.58
N ARG A 23 1.83 6.49 14.12
CA ARG A 23 2.11 5.78 15.38
C ARG A 23 3.27 4.80 15.26
N LEU A 24 3.35 4.05 14.16
CA LEU A 24 4.37 2.99 13.97
C LEU A 24 5.70 3.55 13.48
N VAL A 25 5.66 4.44 12.49
CA VAL A 25 6.86 4.98 11.82
C VAL A 25 7.39 6.23 12.53
N GLY A 26 6.59 6.87 13.39
CA GLY A 26 7.00 8.04 14.18
C GLY A 26 7.05 9.36 13.40
N ARG A 27 6.51 9.40 12.18
CA ARG A 27 6.41 10.60 11.34
C ARG A 27 5.13 10.57 10.50
N PRO A 28 4.57 11.71 10.07
CA PRO A 28 3.36 11.72 9.27
C PRO A 28 3.62 11.17 7.85
N LEU A 29 2.64 10.44 7.29
CA LEU A 29 2.68 9.97 5.89
C LEU A 29 2.45 11.12 4.90
N VAL A 30 1.60 12.07 5.26
CA VAL A 30 1.19 13.20 4.43
C VAL A 30 1.45 14.51 5.17
N ALA A 31 1.68 15.60 4.44
CA ALA A 31 1.88 16.91 5.05
C ALA A 31 0.57 17.44 5.67
N PRO A 32 0.65 18.29 6.71
CA PRO A 32 -0.53 18.93 7.27
C PRO A 32 -1.36 19.65 6.19
N GLY A 33 -2.69 19.48 6.25
CA GLY A 33 -3.63 20.05 5.26
C GLY A 33 -3.85 19.19 4.01
N GLN A 34 -3.08 18.12 3.81
CA GLN A 34 -3.35 17.13 2.75
C GLN A 34 -4.35 16.09 3.24
N GLY A 35 -5.46 15.94 2.52
CA GLY A 35 -6.54 15.01 2.85
C GLY A 35 -6.61 13.78 1.94
N PRO A 36 -7.66 12.95 2.09
CA PRO A 36 -7.85 11.72 1.30
C PRO A 36 -7.84 11.96 -0.21
N ALA A 37 -8.47 13.03 -0.69
CA ALA A 37 -8.47 13.38 -2.11
C ALA A 37 -7.07 13.67 -2.65
N TRP A 38 -6.23 14.38 -1.89
CA TRP A 38 -4.85 14.64 -2.29
C TRP A 38 -4.03 13.34 -2.30
N LEU A 39 -4.17 12.50 -1.27
CA LEU A 39 -3.45 11.23 -1.18
C LEU A 39 -3.80 10.32 -2.36
N TYR A 40 -5.07 10.30 -2.74
CA TYR A 40 -5.57 9.49 -3.85
C TYR A 40 -5.09 10.02 -5.21
N ASP A 41 -5.32 11.30 -5.52
CA ASP A 41 -5.12 11.82 -6.88
C ASP A 41 -3.71 12.36 -7.14
N ALA A 42 -3.11 13.06 -6.17
CA ALA A 42 -1.98 13.94 -6.38
C ALA A 42 -0.68 13.51 -5.68
N ALA A 43 -0.73 12.57 -4.73
CA ALA A 43 0.47 12.12 -4.04
C ALA A 43 1.52 11.59 -5.04
N PRO A 44 2.79 12.04 -4.96
CA PRO A 44 3.85 11.66 -5.90
C PRO A 44 4.45 10.28 -5.58
N PHE A 45 3.90 9.57 -4.61
CA PHE A 45 4.35 8.24 -4.18
C PHE A 45 3.18 7.26 -4.20
N ALA A 46 3.47 5.99 -4.45
CA ALA A 46 2.48 4.94 -4.46
C ALA A 46 2.05 4.58 -3.04
N VAL A 47 0.75 4.38 -2.83
CA VAL A 47 0.21 3.78 -1.61
C VAL A 47 -0.77 2.67 -1.99
N LEU A 48 -0.57 1.50 -1.39
CA LEU A 48 -1.40 0.31 -1.51
C LEU A 48 -1.79 -0.18 -0.12
N ALA A 49 -2.96 -0.77 0.02
CA ALA A 49 -3.33 -1.48 1.25
C ALA A 49 -4.19 -2.71 0.94
N HIS A 50 -4.05 -3.75 1.75
CA HIS A 50 -4.86 -4.95 1.68
C HIS A 50 -5.54 -5.27 3.01
N ASP A 51 -6.58 -6.09 2.96
CA ASP A 51 -7.34 -6.53 4.13
C ASP A 51 -6.63 -7.62 4.96
N THR A 52 -7.38 -8.24 5.87
CA THR A 52 -6.91 -9.29 6.79
C THR A 52 -7.33 -10.70 6.35
N GLN A 53 -7.81 -10.88 5.12
CA GLN A 53 -8.22 -12.21 4.65
C GLN A 53 -7.01 -13.16 4.57
N ALA A 54 -7.27 -14.47 4.59
CA ALA A 54 -6.20 -15.48 4.51
C ALA A 54 -5.40 -15.42 3.18
N ASP A 55 -6.06 -15.06 2.07
CA ASP A 55 -5.42 -14.57 0.84
C ASP A 55 -5.79 -13.08 0.72
N PRO A 56 -4.95 -12.15 1.22
CA PRO A 56 -5.34 -10.75 1.36
C PRO A 56 -5.58 -10.07 0.02
N HIS A 57 -6.67 -9.32 -0.09
CA HIS A 57 -7.01 -8.55 -1.29
C HIS A 57 -6.73 -7.06 -1.08
N PHE A 58 -6.27 -6.38 -2.12
CA PHE A 58 -6.13 -4.94 -2.06
C PHE A 58 -7.49 -4.27 -1.85
N VAL A 59 -7.54 -3.36 -0.89
CA VAL A 59 -8.72 -2.53 -0.57
C VAL A 59 -8.49 -1.06 -0.94
N TYR A 60 -7.24 -0.70 -1.26
CA TYR A 60 -6.88 0.66 -1.63
C TYR A 60 -5.64 0.69 -2.53
N ALA A 61 -5.68 1.56 -3.54
CA ALA A 61 -4.53 1.94 -4.34
C ALA A 61 -4.68 3.38 -4.84
N ASN A 62 -3.77 4.28 -4.49
CA ASN A 62 -3.81 5.65 -5.01
C ASN A 62 -3.45 5.71 -6.51
N LYS A 63 -3.60 6.87 -7.14
CA LYS A 63 -3.33 7.03 -8.58
C LYS A 63 -1.87 6.76 -8.95
N ALA A 64 -0.91 7.05 -8.07
CA ALA A 64 0.48 6.70 -8.31
C ALA A 64 0.68 5.18 -8.36
N ALA A 65 0.09 4.43 -7.42
CA ALA A 65 0.12 2.98 -7.44
C ALA A 65 -0.59 2.40 -8.69
N GLN A 66 -1.79 2.90 -9.01
CA GLN A 66 -2.52 2.50 -10.22
C GLN A 66 -1.71 2.70 -11.50
N ARG A 67 -1.02 3.84 -11.65
CA ARG A 67 -0.12 4.08 -12.80
C ARG A 67 1.08 3.13 -12.81
N CYS A 68 1.68 2.91 -11.64
CA CYS A 68 2.86 2.07 -11.52
C CYS A 68 2.56 0.60 -11.89
N PHE A 69 1.43 0.08 -11.41
CA PHE A 69 1.00 -1.31 -11.64
C PHE A 69 0.06 -1.50 -12.84
N GLU A 70 -0.35 -0.42 -13.51
CA GLU A 70 -1.20 -0.42 -14.71
C GLU A 70 -2.59 -1.04 -14.52
N TYR A 71 -3.14 -0.89 -13.31
CA TYR A 71 -4.51 -1.28 -13.01
C TYR A 71 -5.39 -0.06 -12.79
N GLY A 72 -6.63 -0.11 -13.28
CA GLY A 72 -7.68 0.79 -12.82
C GLY A 72 -8.10 0.48 -11.38
N TRP A 73 -8.82 1.41 -10.75
CA TRP A 73 -9.35 1.22 -9.38
C TRP A 73 -10.18 -0.07 -9.25
N GLU A 74 -11.13 -0.28 -10.16
CA GLU A 74 -12.04 -1.45 -10.15
C GLU A 74 -11.30 -2.78 -10.39
N GLU A 75 -10.08 -2.73 -10.92
CA GLU A 75 -9.28 -3.92 -11.20
C GLU A 75 -8.29 -4.23 -10.09
N ILE A 76 -7.74 -3.20 -9.44
CA ILE A 76 -6.77 -3.39 -8.36
C ILE A 76 -7.46 -3.67 -7.03
N VAL A 77 -8.59 -3.02 -6.74
CA VAL A 77 -9.36 -3.32 -5.53
C VAL A 77 -10.06 -4.66 -5.71
N GLY A 78 -9.83 -5.59 -4.77
CA GLY A 78 -10.23 -6.98 -4.90
C GLY A 78 -9.22 -7.86 -5.63
N LEU A 79 -8.06 -7.35 -6.07
CA LEU A 79 -6.97 -8.18 -6.59
C LEU A 79 -6.22 -8.85 -5.42
N PRO A 80 -5.94 -10.16 -5.47
CA PRO A 80 -5.08 -10.82 -4.49
C PRO A 80 -3.71 -10.14 -4.44
N SER A 81 -3.33 -9.63 -3.27
CA SER A 81 -2.13 -8.81 -3.08
C SER A 81 -0.84 -9.53 -3.49
N ARG A 82 -0.82 -10.86 -3.39
CA ARG A 82 0.29 -11.73 -3.83
C ARG A 82 0.61 -11.62 -5.32
N LEU A 83 -0.32 -11.16 -6.16
CA LEU A 83 -0.12 -11.01 -7.61
C LEU A 83 0.69 -9.75 -7.99
N SER A 84 0.95 -8.85 -7.03
CA SER A 84 1.73 -7.63 -7.28
C SER A 84 3.26 -7.82 -7.21
N ALA A 85 3.75 -8.99 -6.80
CA ALA A 85 5.17 -9.29 -6.67
C ALA A 85 5.55 -10.57 -7.42
N GLU A 86 6.80 -10.67 -7.88
CA GLU A 86 7.23 -11.88 -8.57
C GLU A 86 7.30 -13.11 -7.64
N PRO A 87 6.95 -14.31 -8.12
CA PRO A 87 7.02 -15.54 -7.34
C PRO A 87 8.43 -15.88 -6.79
N GLN A 88 9.48 -15.28 -7.37
CA GLN A 88 10.88 -15.58 -7.06
C GLN A 88 11.43 -14.80 -5.85
N GLU A 89 10.66 -13.85 -5.31
CA GLU A 89 11.02 -13.02 -4.14
C GLU A 89 10.45 -13.57 -2.82
N ARG A 90 9.95 -14.82 -2.79
CA ARG A 90 9.21 -15.38 -1.65
C ARG A 90 9.99 -15.38 -0.33
N ALA A 91 11.30 -15.63 -0.37
CA ALA A 91 12.12 -15.66 0.85
C ALA A 91 12.37 -14.26 1.44
N GLU A 92 12.59 -13.25 0.58
CA GLU A 92 12.76 -11.86 1.02
C GLU A 92 11.42 -11.28 1.48
N ARG A 93 10.33 -11.57 0.76
CA ARG A 93 8.96 -11.25 1.19
C ARG A 93 8.64 -11.84 2.56
N GLN A 94 8.94 -13.11 2.80
CA GLN A 94 8.63 -13.75 4.09
C GLN A 94 9.37 -13.05 5.24
N ARG A 95 10.68 -12.77 5.09
CA ARG A 95 11.45 -12.04 6.11
C ARG A 95 10.87 -10.66 6.39
N LEU A 96 10.42 -9.96 5.36
CA LEU A 96 9.79 -8.65 5.50
C LEU A 96 8.44 -8.75 6.21
N LEU A 97 7.61 -9.74 5.87
CA LEU A 97 6.33 -9.96 6.54
C LEU A 97 6.53 -10.37 8.01
N ASP A 98 7.54 -11.19 8.31
CA ASP A 98 7.90 -11.56 9.68
C ASP A 98 8.33 -10.32 10.49
N ALA A 99 9.19 -9.48 9.92
CA ALA A 99 9.62 -8.22 10.55
C ALA A 99 8.45 -7.25 10.77
N VAL A 100 7.55 -7.08 9.79
CA VAL A 100 6.35 -6.26 9.95
C VAL A 100 5.45 -6.82 11.04
N THR A 101 5.30 -8.15 11.12
CA THR A 101 4.47 -8.80 12.14
C THR A 101 5.00 -8.53 13.55
N GLN A 102 6.33 -8.54 13.72
CA GLN A 102 6.99 -8.32 15.01
C GLN A 102 7.02 -6.84 15.41
N ASP A 103 7.45 -5.96 14.50
CA ASP A 103 7.80 -4.57 14.82
C ASP A 103 6.72 -3.57 14.37
N GLY A 104 5.65 -4.06 13.74
CA GLY A 104 4.54 -3.26 13.22
C GLY A 104 4.81 -2.63 11.85
N PHE A 105 6.08 -2.41 11.49
CA PHE A 105 6.47 -1.88 10.17
C PHE A 105 7.87 -2.36 9.77
N VAL A 106 8.19 -2.25 8.48
CA VAL A 106 9.53 -2.47 7.93
C VAL A 106 9.85 -1.40 6.89
N THR A 107 11.11 -1.01 6.79
CA THR A 107 11.61 -0.02 5.83
C THR A 107 12.75 -0.61 5.01
N GLY A 108 13.10 0.04 3.90
CA GLY A 108 14.19 -0.41 3.02
C GLY A 108 13.83 -1.64 2.20
N TYR A 109 12.54 -1.97 2.08
CA TYR A 109 12.08 -3.03 1.20
C TYR A 109 12.32 -2.63 -0.25
N ARG A 110 13.04 -3.46 -0.97
CA ARG A 110 13.25 -3.35 -2.41
C ARG A 110 12.91 -4.66 -3.08
N GLY A 111 12.68 -4.62 -4.39
CA GLY A 111 12.40 -5.84 -5.13
C GLY A 111 11.68 -5.60 -6.44
N VAL A 112 11.64 -6.64 -7.26
CA VAL A 112 10.95 -6.59 -8.56
C VAL A 112 9.45 -6.77 -8.36
N ARG A 113 8.68 -5.91 -9.01
CA ARG A 113 7.23 -5.95 -9.13
C ARG A 113 6.84 -6.14 -10.59
N ILE A 114 5.62 -6.59 -10.80
CA ILE A 114 5.04 -6.83 -12.11
C ILE A 114 3.75 -6.04 -12.25
N ALA A 115 3.66 -5.23 -13.30
CA ALA A 115 2.46 -4.53 -13.68
C ALA A 115 1.52 -5.44 -14.48
N LYS A 116 0.28 -4.99 -14.70
CA LYS A 116 -0.75 -5.71 -15.46
C LYS A 116 -0.30 -6.12 -16.87
N SER A 117 0.47 -5.28 -17.56
CA SER A 117 0.99 -5.61 -18.91
C SER A 117 2.09 -6.68 -18.91
N GLY A 118 2.58 -7.07 -17.73
CA GLY A 118 3.81 -7.83 -17.58
C GLY A 118 5.07 -6.97 -17.49
N ARG A 119 4.96 -5.63 -17.60
CA ARG A 119 6.10 -4.73 -17.36
C ARG A 119 6.67 -4.96 -15.96
N ARG A 120 7.97 -5.22 -15.91
CA ARG A 120 8.71 -5.42 -14.67
C ARG A 120 9.33 -4.11 -14.24
N PHE A 121 9.24 -3.81 -12.96
CA PHE A 121 9.87 -2.63 -12.39
C PHE A 121 10.43 -2.94 -11.01
N PHE A 122 11.56 -2.32 -10.70
CA PHE A 122 12.22 -2.44 -9.42
C PHE A 122 11.81 -1.25 -8.54
N ILE A 123 11.36 -1.53 -7.31
CA ILE A 123 11.13 -0.48 -6.31
C ILE A 123 12.30 -0.41 -5.34
N GLU A 124 12.56 0.79 -4.84
CA GLU A 124 13.56 1.05 -3.79
C GLU A 124 12.90 1.74 -2.60
N ASP A 125 13.51 1.59 -1.41
CA ASP A 125 13.11 2.24 -0.16
C ASP A 125 11.62 2.12 0.18
N GLY A 126 11.03 0.97 -0.15
CA GLY A 126 9.67 0.64 0.21
C GLY A 126 9.49 0.50 1.72
N LEU A 127 8.30 0.85 2.19
CA LEU A 127 7.89 0.72 3.58
C LEU A 127 6.57 -0.01 3.63
N ILE A 128 6.46 -1.03 4.49
CA ILE A 128 5.23 -1.75 4.80
C ILE A 128 4.90 -1.51 6.26
N TRP A 129 3.64 -1.23 6.59
CA TRP A 129 3.19 -1.06 7.97
C TRP A 129 1.83 -1.72 8.19
N GLN A 130 1.60 -2.16 9.42
CA GLN A 130 0.30 -2.69 9.86
C GLN A 130 -0.71 -1.55 10.03
N LEU A 131 -1.96 -1.82 9.67
CA LEU A 131 -3.09 -0.94 9.90
C LEU A 131 -3.76 -1.34 11.21
N PHE A 132 -3.76 -0.45 12.19
CA PHE A 132 -4.46 -0.61 13.45
C PHE A 132 -5.46 0.51 13.62
N ASP A 133 -6.73 0.18 13.88
CA ASP A 133 -7.71 1.20 14.24
C ASP A 133 -7.47 1.78 15.64
N GLU A 134 -8.28 2.74 16.06
CA GLU A 134 -8.15 3.39 17.38
C GLU A 134 -8.37 2.43 18.55
N ALA A 135 -9.09 1.31 18.32
CA ALA A 135 -9.27 0.27 19.31
C ALA A 135 -8.09 -0.73 19.36
N GLY A 136 -7.07 -0.54 18.52
CA GLY A 136 -5.92 -1.44 18.41
C GLY A 136 -6.22 -2.72 17.63
N ILE A 137 -7.35 -2.78 16.91
CA ILE A 137 -7.69 -3.96 16.10
C ILE A 137 -6.91 -3.89 14.78
N TYR A 138 -6.29 -5.01 14.43
CA TYR A 138 -5.60 -5.17 13.15
C TYR A 138 -6.58 -5.17 11.99
N ARG A 139 -6.37 -4.30 11.00
CA ARG A 139 -7.23 -4.09 9.82
C ARG A 139 -6.55 -4.41 8.49
N GLY A 140 -5.29 -4.84 8.51
CA GLY A 140 -4.54 -5.23 7.31
C GLY A 140 -3.16 -4.59 7.26
N GLN A 141 -2.56 -4.49 6.08
CA GLN A 141 -1.26 -3.83 5.89
C GLN A 141 -1.34 -2.84 4.75
N ALA A 142 -0.49 -1.84 4.83
CA ALA A 142 -0.27 -0.88 3.76
C ALA A 142 1.21 -0.84 3.36
N ALA A 143 1.45 -0.46 2.12
CA ALA A 143 2.77 -0.30 1.54
C ALA A 143 2.89 1.05 0.83
N THR A 144 4.06 1.67 0.93
CA THR A 144 4.38 2.92 0.24
C THR A 144 5.78 2.86 -0.35
N PHE A 145 5.96 3.48 -1.51
CA PHE A 145 7.25 3.68 -2.17
C PHE A 145 7.16 4.89 -3.11
N SER A 146 8.28 5.59 -3.29
CA SER A 146 8.34 6.83 -4.07
C SER A 146 9.15 6.71 -5.36
N THR A 147 9.99 5.68 -5.47
CA THR A 147 10.87 5.47 -6.62
C THR A 147 10.66 4.08 -7.20
N TRP A 148 10.62 4.03 -8.54
CA TRP A 148 10.62 2.80 -9.30
C TRP A 148 11.32 3.02 -10.63
N ARG A 149 11.91 1.96 -11.17
CA ARG A 149 12.54 1.95 -12.49
C ARG A 149 12.21 0.67 -13.24
N ASP A 150 12.01 0.77 -14.54
CA ASP A 150 11.83 -0.41 -15.37
C ASP A 150 13.11 -1.27 -15.36
N VAL A 151 12.92 -2.59 -15.47
CA VAL A 151 13.98 -3.61 -15.46
C VAL A 151 14.22 -4.13 -16.87
#